data_AF-Q53KM0-F1
#
_entry.id   AF-Q53KM0-F1
#
_cell.length_a   1.000
_cell.length_b   1.000
_cell.length_c   1.000
_cell.angle_alpha   90.00
_cell.angle_beta   90.00
_cell.angle_gamma   90.00
#
_symmetry.space_group_name_H-M   'P 1'
#
loop_
_entity.id
_entity.type
_entity.pdbx_description
1 polymer ?
#
loop_
_entity_poly.entity_id
_entity_poly.type
_entity_poly.pdbx_seq_one_letter_code
_entity_poly.pdbx_strand_id
1 'polypeptide(L)'
;MEEDEVEDDNIPDFAQYAGYEGNQTGEEERDADGNDVADDLGQMLQDAKEDYESCEHGHKKLDTTLEFLQWKAKNGVSDKTFGDLLKLIKNILPEGNKLPKTTYEAKKIVCPLGLEVQEIHACPNDCILYRGEEYENLEACPICKAL
;
A
#
# COMPACT_ATOMS: atom_id res chain seq x y z
N MET A 1 14.50 -39.95 18.82
CA MET A 1 13.87 -38.64 19.05
C MET A 1 13.33 -38.25 17.71
N GLU A 2 12.06 -38.56 17.52
CA GLU A 2 11.26 -38.09 16.38
C GLU A 2 10.84 -36.67 16.75
N GLU A 3 11.13 -35.71 15.89
CA GLU A 3 10.68 -34.33 16.06
C GLU A 3 9.25 -34.27 15.50
N ASP A 4 8.28 -34.18 16.39
CA ASP A 4 6.88 -34.00 16.03
C ASP A 4 6.69 -32.59 15.45
N GLU A 5 6.30 -32.50 14.18
CA GLU A 5 5.83 -31.28 13.54
C GLU A 5 4.48 -30.89 14.16
N VAL A 6 4.45 -29.79 14.91
CA VAL A 6 3.21 -29.23 15.44
C VAL A 6 2.64 -28.31 14.37
N GLU A 7 1.63 -28.77 13.65
CA GLU A 7 0.79 -27.92 12.80
C GLU A 7 0.01 -26.96 13.71
N ASP A 8 0.39 -25.68 13.70
CA ASP A 8 -0.31 -24.62 14.43
C ASP A 8 -1.50 -24.16 13.59
N ASP A 9 -2.64 -24.84 13.75
CA ASP A 9 -3.93 -24.57 13.10
C ASP A 9 -4.58 -23.24 13.52
N ASN A 10 -3.87 -22.37 14.23
CA ASN A 10 -4.40 -21.10 14.72
C ASN A 10 -3.96 -19.92 13.87
N ILE A 11 -4.20 -20.00 12.55
CA ILE A 11 -4.17 -18.84 11.66
C ILE A 11 -5.51 -18.11 11.84
N PRO A 12 -5.57 -16.96 12.53
CA PRO A 12 -6.81 -16.22 12.65
C PRO A 12 -7.25 -15.71 11.27
N ASP A 13 -8.55 -15.85 11.02
CA ASP A 13 -9.22 -15.34 9.84
C ASP A 13 -8.92 -13.84 9.64
N PHE A 14 -8.23 -13.55 8.54
CA PHE A 14 -7.80 -12.23 8.12
C PHE A 14 -8.96 -11.21 8.05
N ALA A 15 -10.21 -11.68 7.90
CA ALA A 15 -11.40 -10.83 7.90
C ALA A 15 -11.65 -10.08 9.21
N GLN A 16 -10.99 -10.46 10.32
CA GLN A 16 -11.24 -9.87 11.63
C GLN A 16 -10.45 -8.58 11.91
N TYR A 17 -9.47 -8.21 11.07
CA TYR A 17 -8.61 -7.02 11.29
C TYR A 17 -9.08 -5.75 10.55
N ALA A 18 -10.35 -5.67 10.16
CA ALA A 18 -10.95 -4.44 9.63
C ALA A 18 -11.37 -3.50 10.78
N GLY A 19 -10.39 -2.91 11.47
CA GLY A 19 -10.61 -1.98 12.58
C GLY A 19 -9.52 -0.91 12.69
N TYR A 20 -9.77 0.22 12.05
CA TYR A 20 -9.18 1.57 12.20
C TYR A 20 -8.12 1.83 13.29
N GLU A 21 -7.01 2.50 12.92
CA GLU A 21 -6.55 3.76 13.54
C GLU A 21 -5.88 4.64 12.46
N GLY A 22 -6.43 5.83 12.24
CA GLY A 22 -5.90 6.80 11.27
C GLY A 22 -4.70 7.59 11.81
N ASN A 23 -3.83 8.03 10.91
CA ASN A 23 -3.01 9.21 11.15
C ASN A 23 -2.74 9.99 9.85
N GLN A 24 -2.92 11.31 9.99
CA GLN A 24 -2.79 12.35 8.98
C GLN A 24 -1.33 12.49 8.50
N THR A 25 -1.16 12.62 7.19
CA THR A 25 -0.12 13.47 6.59
C THR A 25 -0.68 13.99 5.27
N GLY A 26 -0.88 15.32 5.21
CA GLY A 26 -1.25 16.00 3.98
C GLY A 26 -0.13 15.86 2.96
N GLU A 27 -0.49 15.39 1.76
CA GLU A 27 0.33 15.48 0.58
C GLU A 27 -0.52 16.09 -0.53
N GLU A 28 0.08 17.10 -1.19
CA GLU A 28 -0.55 17.99 -2.16
C GLU A 28 -1.12 17.23 -3.37
N GLU A 29 -2.32 17.66 -3.76
CA GLU A 29 -3.11 17.15 -4.88
C GLU A 29 -2.32 17.11 -6.20
N ARG A 30 -2.44 15.99 -6.92
CA ARG A 30 -2.18 15.94 -8.36
C ARG A 30 -3.26 15.12 -9.06
N ASP A 31 -4.05 15.88 -9.80
CA ASP A 31 -4.99 15.62 -10.90
C ASP A 31 -5.39 14.19 -11.27
N ALA A 32 -6.71 14.06 -11.45
CA ALA A 32 -7.42 12.93 -12.03
C ALA A 32 -6.87 12.51 -13.40
N ASP A 33 -6.61 11.22 -13.58
CA ASP A 33 -6.65 10.58 -14.89
C ASP A 33 -7.24 9.18 -14.75
N GLY A 34 -8.23 8.88 -15.58
CA GLY A 34 -8.98 7.63 -15.52
C GLY A 34 -8.09 6.46 -15.94
N ASN A 35 -7.89 5.50 -15.06
CA ASN A 35 -7.01 4.37 -15.34
C ASN A 35 -7.80 3.18 -15.91
N ASP A 36 -7.45 2.76 -17.12
CA ASP A 36 -7.98 1.56 -17.76
C ASP A 36 -7.32 0.32 -17.14
N VAL A 37 -8.10 -0.67 -16.73
CA VAL A 37 -7.62 -1.88 -16.01
C VAL A 37 -6.56 -2.64 -16.84
N ALA A 38 -6.58 -2.48 -18.16
CA ALA A 38 -5.59 -3.05 -19.08
C ALA A 38 -4.18 -2.42 -18.93
N ASP A 39 -4.10 -1.12 -18.62
CA ASP A 39 -2.83 -0.41 -18.43
C ASP A 39 -2.18 -0.78 -17.09
N ASP A 40 -2.97 -1.01 -16.06
CA ASP A 40 -2.48 -1.46 -14.74
C ASP A 40 -1.78 -2.82 -14.80
N LEU A 41 -2.35 -3.79 -15.53
CA LEU A 41 -1.72 -5.10 -15.74
C LEU A 41 -0.42 -5.00 -16.55
N GLY A 42 -0.38 -4.07 -17.53
CA GLY A 42 0.81 -3.81 -18.35
C GLY A 42 1.97 -3.24 -17.54
N GLN A 43 1.70 -2.23 -16.70
CA GLN A 43 2.69 -1.61 -15.81
C GLN A 43 3.26 -2.64 -14.81
N MET A 44 2.42 -3.56 -14.36
CA MET A 44 2.78 -4.62 -13.46
C MET A 44 3.72 -5.67 -14.08
N LEU A 45 3.44 -6.08 -15.33
CA LEU A 45 4.30 -7.01 -16.07
C LEU A 45 5.67 -6.38 -16.35
N GLN A 46 5.73 -5.05 -16.44
CA GLN A 46 6.99 -4.31 -16.46
C GLN A 46 7.65 -4.35 -15.08
N ASP A 47 6.95 -4.03 -13.99
CA ASP A 47 7.50 -4.05 -12.63
C ASP A 47 7.98 -5.45 -12.18
N ALA A 48 7.36 -6.53 -12.69
CA ALA A 48 7.78 -7.92 -12.47
C ALA A 48 9.06 -8.29 -13.25
N LYS A 49 9.33 -7.57 -14.34
CA LYS A 49 10.52 -7.73 -15.19
C LYS A 49 11.60 -6.70 -14.89
N GLU A 50 11.26 -5.60 -14.24
CA GLU A 50 12.15 -4.53 -13.84
C GLU A 50 12.98 -5.01 -12.65
N ASP A 51 14.27 -5.20 -12.91
CA ASP A 51 15.23 -5.48 -11.85
C ASP A 51 15.39 -4.23 -11.00
N TYR A 52 15.59 -4.46 -9.71
CA TYR A 52 15.97 -3.41 -8.81
C TYR A 52 17.43 -3.04 -9.12
N GLU A 53 17.65 -2.07 -10.02
CA GLU A 53 18.97 -1.72 -10.61
C GLU A 53 20.09 -1.46 -9.59
N SER A 54 19.73 -1.22 -8.33
CA SER A 54 20.67 -1.00 -7.23
C SER A 54 21.01 -2.25 -6.40
N CYS A 55 20.59 -3.45 -6.80
CA CYS A 55 20.89 -4.69 -6.11
C CYS A 55 21.81 -5.61 -6.92
N GLU A 56 23.02 -5.87 -6.42
CA GLU A 56 23.97 -6.84 -7.01
C GLU A 56 23.40 -8.27 -7.14
N HIS A 57 22.34 -8.60 -6.39
CA HIS A 57 21.79 -9.95 -6.29
C HIS A 57 20.53 -10.20 -7.14
N GLY A 58 20.16 -9.28 -8.04
CA GLY A 58 19.08 -9.52 -9.01
C GLY A 58 17.70 -9.67 -8.39
N HIS A 59 17.40 -8.87 -7.36
CA HIS A 59 16.04 -8.82 -6.81
C HIS A 59 15.11 -8.05 -7.76
N LYS A 60 13.95 -8.63 -8.07
CA LYS A 60 12.90 -7.99 -8.87
C LYS A 60 12.16 -6.97 -8.01
N LYS A 61 11.81 -5.83 -8.60
CA LYS A 61 11.08 -4.74 -7.93
C LYS A 61 9.78 -5.23 -7.29
N LEU A 62 9.03 -6.06 -8.01
CA LEU A 62 7.78 -6.64 -7.50
C LEU A 62 8.01 -7.58 -6.32
N ASP A 63 8.95 -8.52 -6.42
CA ASP A 63 9.21 -9.52 -5.38
C ASP A 63 9.65 -8.83 -4.07
N THR A 64 10.60 -7.90 -4.15
CA THR A 64 11.06 -7.14 -2.98
C THR A 64 9.94 -6.32 -2.35
N THR A 65 9.09 -5.68 -3.17
CA THR A 65 7.97 -4.89 -2.65
C THR A 65 6.94 -5.77 -1.93
N LEU A 66 6.67 -6.96 -2.48
CA LEU A 66 5.79 -7.94 -1.85
C LEU A 66 6.35 -8.45 -0.52
N GLU A 67 7.65 -8.77 -0.46
CA GLU A 67 8.31 -9.20 0.78
C GLU A 67 8.23 -8.11 1.87
N PHE A 68 8.43 -6.84 1.52
CA PHE A 68 8.29 -5.73 2.48
C PHE A 68 6.87 -5.60 3.02
N LEU A 69 5.86 -5.74 2.16
CA LEU A 69 4.45 -5.68 2.58
C LEU A 69 4.07 -6.88 3.45
N GLN A 70 4.55 -8.08 3.12
CA GLN A 70 4.36 -9.27 3.95
C GLN A 70 5.01 -9.11 5.32
N TRP A 71 6.26 -8.61 5.37
CA TRP A 71 6.96 -8.34 6.62
C TRP A 71 6.20 -7.31 7.47
N LYS A 72 5.74 -6.23 6.85
CA LYS A 72 4.93 -5.20 7.51
C LYS A 72 3.67 -5.81 8.14
N ALA A 73 2.92 -6.60 7.38
CA ALA A 73 1.69 -7.24 7.84
C ALA A 73 1.94 -8.23 8.98
N LYS A 74 2.94 -9.11 8.82
CA LYS A 74 3.33 -10.11 9.82
C LYS A 74 3.72 -9.50 11.16
N ASN A 75 4.31 -8.30 11.14
CA ASN A 75 4.79 -7.61 12.33
C ASN A 75 3.85 -6.50 12.83
N GLY A 76 2.68 -6.31 12.21
CA GLY A 76 1.75 -5.25 12.59
C GLY A 76 2.34 -3.84 12.51
N VAL A 77 3.28 -3.60 11.60
CA VAL A 77 3.98 -2.32 11.49
C VAL A 77 3.03 -1.26 10.94
N SER A 78 2.95 -0.09 11.58
CA SER A 78 2.10 1.02 11.11
C SER A 78 2.59 1.61 9.78
N ASP A 79 1.72 2.29 9.03
CA ASP A 79 2.09 2.93 7.76
C ASP A 79 3.15 4.01 7.93
N LYS A 80 3.05 4.79 9.02
CA LYS A 80 4.05 5.79 9.37
C LYS A 80 5.44 5.16 9.57
N THR A 81 5.54 4.15 10.45
CA THR A 81 6.82 3.50 10.75
C THR A 81 7.39 2.80 9.51
N PHE A 82 6.53 2.20 8.69
CA PHE A 82 6.94 1.58 7.43
C PHE A 82 7.47 2.61 6.42
N GLY A 83 6.79 3.74 6.25
CA GLY A 83 7.25 4.83 5.40
C GLY A 83 8.59 5.41 5.87
N ASP A 84 8.78 5.58 7.18
CA ASP A 84 10.06 6.05 7.74
C ASP A 84 11.20 5.05 7.49
N LEU A 85 10.94 3.75 7.61
CA LEU A 85 11.89 2.68 7.27
C LEU A 85 12.25 2.70 5.78
N LEU A 86 11.26 2.81 4.89
CA LEU A 86 11.48 2.87 3.44
C LEU A 86 12.35 4.08 3.06
N LYS A 87 12.09 5.25 3.66
CA LYS A 87 12.92 6.46 3.47
C LYS A 87 14.36 6.23 3.91
N LEU A 88 14.58 5.57 5.05
CA LEU A 88 15.92 5.25 5.54
C LEU A 88 16.67 4.32 4.57
N ILE A 89 16.03 3.22 4.15
CA ILE A 89 16.62 2.27 3.19
C ILE A 89 16.92 2.97 1.87
N LYS A 90 16.01 3.79 1.36
CA LYS A 90 16.15 4.53 0.11
C LYS A 90 17.38 5.47 0.11
N ASN A 91 17.75 6.03 1.26
CA ASN A 91 18.93 6.89 1.40
C ASN A 91 20.25 6.12 1.44
N ILE A 92 20.22 4.84 1.80
CA ILE A 92 21.41 3.97 1.84
C ILE A 92 21.67 3.36 0.46
N LEU A 93 20.61 3.19 -0.34
CA LEU A 93 20.70 2.70 -1.70
C LEU A 93 21.26 3.76 -2.67
N PRO A 94 21.90 3.33 -3.77
CA PRO A 94 22.31 4.19 -4.88
C PRO A 94 21.22 5.18 -5.34
N GLU A 95 21.67 6.35 -5.79
CA GLU A 95 20.80 7.38 -6.36
C GLU A 95 20.07 6.84 -7.60
N GLY A 96 18.77 7.14 -7.73
CA GLY A 96 17.92 6.63 -8.81
C GLY A 96 17.17 5.33 -8.51
N ASN A 97 17.31 4.74 -7.32
CA ASN A 97 16.60 3.51 -6.96
C ASN A 97 15.06 3.64 -6.98
N LYS A 98 14.41 2.52 -7.27
CA LYS A 98 12.96 2.41 -7.49
C LYS A 98 12.16 2.02 -6.23
N LEU A 99 12.73 2.19 -5.01
CA LEU A 99 12.03 1.80 -3.77
C LEU A 99 10.75 2.62 -3.64
N PRO A 100 9.61 2.01 -3.29
CA PRO A 100 8.48 2.80 -2.80
C PRO A 100 8.88 3.62 -1.58
N LYS A 101 8.29 4.81 -1.43
CA LYS A 101 8.49 5.72 -0.29
C LYS A 101 7.38 5.61 0.75
N THR A 102 6.23 5.07 0.36
CA THR A 102 5.03 4.96 1.20
C THR A 102 4.40 3.58 1.09
N THR A 103 3.56 3.22 2.07
CA THR A 103 2.75 1.99 1.97
C THR A 103 1.87 2.01 0.72
N TYR A 104 1.31 3.16 0.37
CA TYR A 104 0.44 3.30 -0.80
C TYR A 104 1.18 2.98 -2.09
N GLU A 105 2.35 3.58 -2.32
CA GLU A 105 3.18 3.31 -3.50
C GLU A 105 3.55 1.81 -3.57
N ALA A 106 3.90 1.21 -2.43
CA ALA A 106 4.21 -0.21 -2.36
C ALA A 106 2.98 -1.08 -2.72
N LYS A 107 1.81 -0.75 -2.20
CA LYS A 107 0.55 -1.45 -2.52
C LYS A 107 0.17 -1.28 -3.99
N LYS A 108 0.40 -0.11 -4.59
CA LYS A 108 0.12 0.16 -6.01
C LYS A 108 0.93 -0.77 -6.93
N ILE A 109 2.20 -1.02 -6.60
CA ILE A 109 3.08 -1.94 -7.35
C ILE A 109 2.53 -3.37 -7.37
N VAL A 110 1.90 -3.81 -6.27
CA VAL A 110 1.33 -5.16 -6.14
C VAL A 110 -0.18 -5.23 -6.44
N CYS A 111 -0.83 -4.10 -6.70
CA CYS A 111 -2.28 -3.96 -6.77
C CYS A 111 -2.95 -4.93 -7.75
N PRO A 112 -2.42 -5.19 -8.96
CA PRO A 112 -3.09 -6.11 -9.87
C PRO A 112 -2.86 -7.61 -9.54
N LEU A 113 -2.19 -7.95 -8.41
CA LEU A 113 -2.22 -9.30 -7.80
C LEU A 113 -3.51 -9.56 -6.98
N GLY A 114 -4.48 -8.65 -7.02
CA GLY A 114 -5.70 -8.71 -6.19
C GLY A 114 -5.55 -8.04 -4.83
N LEU A 115 -4.53 -7.18 -4.66
CA LEU A 115 -4.39 -6.29 -3.50
C LEU A 115 -4.98 -4.93 -3.88
N GLU A 116 -6.30 -4.87 -4.08
CA GLU A 116 -7.00 -3.65 -4.51
C GLU A 116 -6.64 -2.45 -3.64
N VAL A 117 -6.15 -1.39 -4.28
CA VAL A 117 -5.95 -0.08 -3.65
C VAL A 117 -7.08 0.82 -4.10
N GLN A 118 -7.98 1.14 -3.17
CA GLN A 118 -9.04 2.11 -3.40
C GLN A 118 -8.58 3.47 -2.90
N GLU A 119 -8.46 4.44 -3.81
CA GLU A 119 -8.39 5.84 -3.42
C GLU A 119 -9.80 6.32 -3.07
N ILE A 120 -9.92 6.94 -1.90
CA ILE A 120 -11.19 7.44 -1.38
C ILE A 120 -10.99 8.91 -1.07
N HIS A 121 -11.79 9.78 -1.69
CA HIS A 121 -11.77 11.20 -1.40
C HIS A 121 -12.07 11.43 0.08
N ALA A 122 -11.27 12.27 0.73
CA ALA A 122 -11.51 12.72 2.10
C ALA A 122 -12.08 14.12 2.06
N CYS A 123 -12.96 14.43 3.02
CA CYS A 123 -13.34 15.82 3.27
C CYS A 123 -12.08 16.65 3.59
N PRO A 124 -11.92 17.88 3.06
CA PRO A 124 -10.74 18.72 3.31
C PRO A 124 -10.52 19.08 4.79
N ASN A 125 -11.57 18.97 5.62
CA ASN A 125 -11.50 19.13 7.08
C ASN A 125 -11.49 17.77 7.82
N ASP A 126 -11.10 16.68 7.16
CA ASP A 126 -11.00 15.31 7.69
C ASP A 126 -12.26 14.78 8.40
N CYS A 127 -13.43 15.30 8.07
CA CYS A 127 -14.67 14.95 8.76
C CYS A 127 -15.18 13.56 8.38
N ILE A 128 -15.05 13.18 7.11
CA ILE A 128 -15.51 11.91 6.53
C ILE A 128 -14.58 11.47 5.40
N LEU A 129 -14.66 10.18 5.06
CA LEU A 129 -14.23 9.64 3.78
C LEU A 129 -15.47 9.41 2.91
N TYR A 130 -15.45 9.83 1.66
CA TYR A 130 -16.55 9.67 0.70
C TYR A 130 -16.60 8.21 0.20
N ARG A 131 -17.08 7.30 1.06
CA ARG A 131 -17.21 5.86 0.78
C ARG A 131 -18.47 5.28 1.40
N GLY A 132 -18.93 4.17 0.80
CA GLY A 132 -20.14 3.46 1.24
C GLY A 132 -21.42 4.20 0.86
N GLU A 133 -22.55 3.49 0.94
CA GLU A 133 -23.85 3.97 0.43
C GLU A 133 -24.27 5.34 1.00
N GLU A 134 -23.85 5.67 2.22
CA GLU A 134 -24.22 6.92 2.90
C GLU A 134 -23.46 8.16 2.40
N TYR A 135 -22.20 8.01 1.97
CA TYR A 135 -21.30 9.15 1.72
C TYR A 135 -20.73 9.19 0.30
N GLU A 136 -20.69 8.07 -0.42
CA GLU A 136 -20.01 7.97 -1.73
C GLU A 136 -20.53 8.97 -2.78
N ASN A 137 -21.82 9.29 -2.74
CA ASN A 137 -22.45 10.19 -3.73
C ASN A 137 -22.62 11.63 -3.21
N LEU A 138 -21.99 12.00 -2.10
CA LEU A 138 -22.08 13.36 -1.57
C LEU A 138 -21.03 14.27 -2.21
N GLU A 139 -21.48 15.41 -2.73
CA GLU A 139 -20.59 16.47 -3.23
C GLU A 139 -20.13 17.44 -2.13
N ALA A 140 -20.72 17.34 -0.94
CA ALA A 140 -20.42 18.23 0.18
C ALA A 140 -20.42 17.45 1.49
N CYS A 141 -19.47 17.79 2.37
CA CYS A 141 -19.37 17.17 3.67
C CYS A 141 -20.62 17.48 4.52
N PRO A 142 -21.32 16.46 5.05
CA PRO A 142 -22.51 16.67 5.86
C PRO A 142 -22.21 17.39 7.18
N ILE A 143 -20.98 17.27 7.69
CA ILE A 143 -20.52 17.85 8.96
C ILE A 143 -20.12 19.32 8.79
N CYS A 144 -19.16 19.62 7.89
CA CYS A 144 -18.57 20.95 7.78
C CYS A 144 -19.04 21.77 6.57
N LYS A 145 -19.86 21.18 5.68
CA LYS A 145 -20.39 21.81 4.45
C LYS A 145 -19.31 22.25 3.45
N ALA A 146 -18.06 21.82 3.63
CA ALA A 146 -17.03 21.95 2.61
C ALA A 146 -17.41 21.09 1.40
N LEU A 147 -17.13 21.60 0.21
CA LEU A 147 -17.15 20.85 -1.04
C LEU A 147 -15.87 20.02 -1.12
#